data_AF-A0A927UK70-F1
#
_entry.id   AF-A0A927UK70-F1
#
_cell.length_a   1.000
_cell.length_b   1.000
_cell.length_c   1.000
_cell.angle_alpha   90.00
_cell.angle_beta   90.00
_cell.angle_gamma   90.00
#
_symmetry.space_group_name_H-M   'P 1'
#
loop_
_entity.id
_entity.type
_entity.pdbx_description
1 polymer ?
#
loop_
_entity_poly.entity_id
_entity_poly.type
_entity_poly.pdbx_seq_one_letter_code
_entity_poly.pdbx_strand_id
1 'polypeptide(L)'
;MIGIFLVMIGLFISTVDIPIMMIADYPVYNIVYKDDGMGEVIQEYVARNMLGDGITLDVLPDVLGYLFILVGISMLIRYNLQFLRLYIPILATGALSVFVKLTPFYYEEKSLIVTALSISFIQLVIEIIMERRLVYTIADSTSDLPNERDTVLMKFGWIGSAICRVFIYFIVLVGLADWIVIIYTIAQIGFMIFCLDRMFRCRHYLHLK
;
A
#
# COMPACT_ATOMS: atom_id res chain seq x y z
N MET A 1 9.85 13.57 17.02
CA MET A 1 10.97 13.35 16.06
C MET A 1 11.08 11.88 15.67
N ILE A 2 11.38 10.95 16.59
CA ILE A 2 11.45 9.50 16.28
C ILE A 2 10.15 8.96 15.63
N GLY A 3 8.98 9.43 16.09
CA GLY A 3 7.70 9.04 15.50
C GLY A 3 7.55 9.34 13.99
N ILE A 4 8.04 10.50 13.51
CA ILE A 4 8.02 10.82 12.07
C ILE A 4 8.92 9.86 11.29
N PHE A 5 10.12 9.57 11.80
CA PHE A 5 11.03 8.63 11.14
C PHE A 5 10.42 7.23 11.01
N LEU A 6 9.75 6.74 12.05
CA LEU A 6 9.06 5.45 12.01
C LEU A 6 7.94 5.45 10.97
N VAL A 7 7.14 6.53 10.91
CA VAL A 7 6.12 6.69 9.86
C VAL A 7 6.75 6.71 8.47
N MET A 8 7.85 7.44 8.28
CA MET A 8 8.53 7.53 6.99
C MET A 8 9.05 6.17 6.51
N ILE A 9 9.70 5.41 7.40
CA ILE A 9 10.17 4.06 7.11
C ILE A 9 8.99 3.16 6.77
N GLY A 10 7.92 3.23 7.57
CA GLY A 10 6.74 2.42 7.35
C GLY A 10 6.03 2.71 6.02
N LEU A 11 5.88 3.99 5.66
CA LEU A 11 5.35 4.43 4.37
C LEU A 11 6.21 3.99 3.19
N PHE A 12 7.54 4.06 3.33
CA PHE A 12 8.44 3.61 2.28
C PHE A 12 8.29 2.11 2.04
N ILE A 13 8.34 1.31 3.11
CA ILE A 13 8.23 -0.14 3.03
C ILE A 13 6.86 -0.55 2.48
N SER A 14 5.76 0.05 2.94
CA SER A 14 4.41 -0.25 2.43
C SER A 14 4.17 0.18 0.98
N THR A 15 5.07 0.97 0.41
CA THR A 15 4.99 1.44 -0.99
C THR A 15 5.83 0.58 -1.93
N VAL A 16 6.85 -0.09 -1.39
CA VAL A 16 7.83 -0.85 -2.13
C VAL A 16 7.48 -2.32 -2.02
N ASP A 17 6.58 -2.77 -2.90
CA ASP A 17 6.21 -4.17 -3.07
C ASP A 17 7.33 -4.84 -3.90
N ILE A 18 8.38 -5.34 -3.25
CA ILE A 18 9.47 -6.08 -3.91
C ILE A 18 9.42 -7.52 -3.40
N PRO A 19 9.04 -8.50 -4.24
CA PRO A 19 9.03 -9.89 -3.84
C PRO A 19 10.47 -10.38 -3.57
N ILE A 20 10.80 -10.60 -2.29
CA ILE A 20 12.17 -10.93 -1.87
C ILE A 20 12.45 -12.44 -1.98
N MET A 21 11.47 -13.30 -1.70
CA MET A 21 11.63 -14.76 -1.67
C MET A 21 10.28 -15.48 -1.61
N MET A 22 10.18 -16.73 -2.09
CA MET A 22 8.98 -17.58 -1.95
C MET A 22 9.11 -18.46 -0.69
N ILE A 23 8.08 -18.50 0.17
CA ILE A 23 8.11 -19.22 1.46
C ILE A 23 7.37 -20.57 1.38
N ALA A 24 6.26 -20.60 0.65
CA ALA A 24 5.42 -21.80 0.53
C ALA A 24 4.66 -21.77 -0.79
N ASP A 25 4.47 -22.93 -1.41
CA ASP A 25 3.64 -23.06 -2.62
C ASP A 25 2.16 -22.95 -2.24
N TYR A 26 1.37 -22.31 -3.10
CA TYR A 26 -0.08 -22.34 -2.98
C TYR A 26 -0.62 -23.73 -3.38
N PRO A 27 -1.80 -24.13 -2.87
CA PRO A 27 -2.48 -25.30 -3.40
C PRO A 27 -2.73 -25.12 -4.90
N VAL A 28 -2.58 -26.20 -5.68
CA VAL A 28 -2.71 -26.17 -7.14
C VAL A 28 -4.05 -25.56 -7.54
N TYR A 29 -4.00 -24.45 -8.28
CA TYR A 29 -5.18 -23.81 -8.83
C TYR A 29 -5.79 -24.69 -9.92
N ASN A 30 -7.00 -25.18 -9.73
CA ASN A 30 -7.77 -25.77 -10.80
C ASN A 30 -8.43 -24.63 -11.61
N ILE A 31 -7.94 -24.40 -12.83
CA ILE A 31 -8.46 -23.36 -13.72
C ILE A 31 -9.72 -23.91 -14.42
N VAL A 32 -10.85 -23.19 -14.35
CA VAL A 32 -12.08 -23.56 -15.05
C VAL A 32 -12.03 -22.99 -16.46
N TYR A 33 -11.50 -23.78 -17.40
CA TYR A 33 -11.30 -23.41 -18.82
C TYR A 33 -12.60 -23.09 -19.61
N LYS A 34 -13.80 -23.28 -19.04
CA LYS A 34 -15.08 -23.11 -19.74
C LYS A 34 -16.14 -22.52 -18.82
N ASP A 35 -16.06 -21.21 -18.59
CA ASP A 35 -17.07 -20.48 -17.83
C ASP A 35 -17.59 -19.30 -18.66
N ASP A 36 -18.87 -19.34 -19.03
CA ASP A 36 -19.51 -18.36 -19.93
C ASP A 36 -19.53 -16.92 -19.38
N GLY A 37 -19.19 -16.73 -18.09
CA GLY A 37 -19.17 -15.43 -17.41
C GLY A 37 -17.78 -14.87 -17.07
N MET A 38 -16.69 -15.62 -17.26
CA MET A 38 -15.35 -15.18 -16.87
C MET A 38 -14.30 -15.71 -17.85
N GLY A 39 -13.64 -14.81 -18.58
CA GLY A 39 -12.65 -15.21 -19.58
C GLY A 39 -11.43 -15.88 -18.95
N GLU A 40 -10.97 -16.97 -19.57
CA GLU A 40 -9.76 -17.74 -19.22
C GLU A 40 -8.54 -16.84 -18.95
N VAL A 41 -8.41 -15.79 -19.75
CA VAL A 41 -7.38 -14.74 -19.63
C VAL A 41 -7.38 -14.08 -18.24
N ILE A 42 -8.55 -13.73 -17.70
CA ILE A 42 -8.66 -13.08 -16.37
C ILE A 42 -8.29 -14.07 -15.26
N GLN A 43 -8.66 -15.34 -15.43
CA GLN A 43 -8.36 -16.39 -14.44
C GLN A 43 -6.86 -16.66 -14.34
N GLU A 44 -6.19 -16.82 -15.48
CA GLU A 44 -4.75 -17.03 -15.54
C GLU A 44 -3.98 -15.80 -15.01
N TYR A 45 -4.47 -14.58 -15.26
CA TYR A 45 -3.84 -13.36 -14.75
C TYR A 45 -3.99 -13.18 -13.23
N VAL A 46 -5.18 -13.42 -12.68
CA VAL A 46 -5.36 -13.30 -11.22
C VAL A 46 -4.55 -14.37 -10.49
N ALA A 47 -4.53 -15.60 -11.01
CA ALA A 47 -3.72 -16.67 -10.44
C ALA A 47 -2.21 -16.38 -10.53
N ARG A 48 -1.72 -15.94 -11.70
CA ARG A 48 -0.28 -15.81 -11.96
C ARG A 48 0.34 -14.49 -11.50
N ASN A 49 -0.37 -13.36 -11.66
CA ASN A 49 0.18 -12.03 -11.43
C ASN A 49 -0.29 -11.38 -10.12
N MET A 50 -1.50 -11.72 -9.62
CA MET A 50 -2.02 -11.13 -8.37
C MET A 50 -1.81 -12.04 -7.16
N LEU A 51 -2.03 -13.35 -7.32
CA LEU A 51 -1.78 -14.33 -6.26
C LEU A 51 -0.34 -14.86 -6.35
N GLY A 52 0.13 -15.18 -7.56
CA GLY A 52 1.43 -15.81 -7.79
C GLY A 52 1.40 -17.31 -7.53
N ASP A 53 2.55 -17.97 -7.71
CA ASP A 53 2.66 -19.43 -7.56
C ASP A 53 2.76 -19.90 -6.09
N GLY A 54 2.85 -18.96 -5.14
CA GLY A 54 2.99 -19.25 -3.72
C GLY A 54 3.02 -18.02 -2.83
N ILE A 55 3.03 -18.24 -1.52
CA ILE A 55 3.21 -17.19 -0.52
C ILE A 55 4.62 -16.62 -0.67
N THR A 56 4.72 -15.42 -1.24
CA THR A 56 5.96 -14.64 -1.26
C THR A 56 6.17 -13.94 0.09
N LEU A 57 7.43 -13.70 0.43
CA LEU A 57 7.91 -12.94 1.59
C LEU A 57 7.52 -11.44 1.49
N ASP A 58 6.60 -11.04 0.61
CA ASP A 58 5.97 -9.70 0.59
C ASP A 58 5.06 -9.45 1.79
N VAL A 59 4.56 -10.51 2.46
CA VAL A 59 3.69 -10.34 3.65
C VAL A 59 4.44 -9.57 4.76
N LEU A 60 5.74 -9.82 4.87
CA LEU A 60 6.57 -9.34 5.98
C LEU A 60 6.89 -7.84 5.85
N PRO A 61 7.35 -7.33 4.68
CA PRO A 61 7.47 -5.90 4.43
C PRO A 61 6.17 -5.13 4.66
N ASP A 62 5.04 -5.59 4.12
CA ASP A 62 3.75 -4.88 4.26
C ASP A 62 3.32 -4.76 5.73
N VAL A 63 3.31 -5.89 6.44
CA VAL A 63 2.90 -5.94 7.85
C VAL A 63 3.89 -5.16 8.72
N LEU A 64 5.20 -5.24 8.45
CA LEU A 64 6.22 -4.44 9.13
C LEU A 64 6.05 -2.95 8.86
N GLY A 65 5.74 -2.57 7.62
CA GLY A 65 5.45 -1.20 7.22
C GLY A 65 4.31 -0.61 8.04
N TYR A 66 3.17 -1.32 8.10
CA TYR A 66 2.03 -0.93 8.93
C TYR A 66 2.35 -0.91 10.43
N LEU A 67 3.18 -1.84 10.93
CA LEU A 67 3.66 -1.85 12.31
C LEU A 67 4.48 -0.60 12.63
N PHE A 68 5.42 -0.22 11.76
CA PHE A 68 6.21 0.99 11.93
C PHE A 68 5.34 2.25 11.90
N ILE A 69 4.34 2.30 11.00
CA ILE A 69 3.36 3.39 10.99
C ILE A 69 2.59 3.42 12.31
N LEU A 70 2.08 2.28 12.82
CA LEU A 70 1.34 2.20 14.08
C LEU A 70 2.16 2.72 15.27
N VAL A 71 3.41 2.27 15.41
CA VAL A 71 4.29 2.75 16.48
C VAL A 71 4.58 4.24 16.30
N GLY A 72 4.85 4.66 15.07
CA GLY A 72 5.11 6.06 14.73
C GLY A 72 3.95 6.99 15.08
N ILE A 73 2.71 6.65 14.67
CA ILE A 73 1.53 7.44 15.00
C ILE A 73 1.24 7.44 16.49
N SER A 74 1.48 6.33 17.21
CA SER A 74 1.30 6.22 18.66
C SER A 74 2.11 7.29 19.40
N MET A 75 3.35 7.50 18.95
CA MET A 75 4.24 8.55 19.49
C MET A 75 3.82 9.96 19.08
N LEU A 76 3.06 10.11 17.99
CA LEU A 76 2.61 11.40 17.45
C LEU A 76 1.25 11.84 18.01
N ILE A 77 0.46 10.95 18.63
CA ILE A 77 -0.84 11.27 19.26
C ILE A 77 -0.73 12.45 20.23
N ARG A 78 0.37 12.53 20.99
CA ARG A 78 0.60 13.61 21.96
C ARG A 78 0.67 15.02 21.33
N TYR A 79 0.82 15.10 20.01
CA TYR A 79 0.87 16.37 19.27
C TYR A 79 -0.43 16.66 18.52
N ASN A 80 -1.19 15.63 18.13
CA ASN A 80 -2.46 15.79 17.45
C ASN A 80 -3.35 14.55 17.64
N LEU A 81 -4.52 14.72 18.27
CA LEU A 81 -5.47 13.62 18.50
C LEU A 81 -6.07 13.03 17.21
N GLN A 82 -5.95 13.72 16.07
CA GLN A 82 -6.38 13.19 14.78
C GLN A 82 -5.63 11.90 14.40
N PHE A 83 -4.41 11.68 14.92
CA PHE A 83 -3.68 10.43 14.73
C PHE A 83 -4.45 9.20 15.25
N LEU A 84 -5.34 9.35 16.23
CA LEU A 84 -6.15 8.25 16.75
C LEU A 84 -7.13 7.70 15.71
N ARG A 85 -7.60 8.53 14.77
CA ARG A 85 -8.49 8.10 13.68
C ARG A 85 -7.77 7.28 12.60
N LEU A 86 -6.44 7.21 12.62
CA LEU A 86 -5.63 6.46 11.66
C LEU A 86 -5.48 4.98 12.05
N TYR A 87 -5.74 4.59 13.30
CA TYR A 87 -5.65 3.19 13.70
C TYR A 87 -6.59 2.29 12.90
N ILE A 88 -7.83 2.73 12.69
CA ILE A 88 -8.85 1.96 11.97
C ILE A 88 -8.37 1.62 10.54
N PRO A 89 -7.99 2.59 9.69
CA PRO A 89 -7.55 2.27 8.34
C PRO A 89 -6.24 1.47 8.33
N ILE A 90 -5.27 1.71 9.23
CA ILE A 90 -4.01 0.94 9.25
C ILE A 90 -4.24 -0.53 9.64
N LEU A 91 -5.09 -0.78 10.64
CA LEU A 91 -5.44 -2.14 11.04
C LEU A 91 -6.24 -2.84 9.93
N ALA A 92 -7.13 -2.12 9.26
CA ALA A 92 -7.89 -2.65 8.14
C ALA A 92 -6.98 -3.02 6.95
N THR A 93 -6.03 -2.17 6.57
CA THR A 93 -5.08 -2.49 5.48
C THR A 93 -4.20 -3.68 5.83
N GLY A 94 -3.66 -3.73 7.06
CA GLY A 94 -2.84 -4.85 7.51
C GLY A 94 -3.61 -6.17 7.59
N ALA A 95 -4.88 -6.13 8.03
CA ALA A 95 -5.72 -7.33 8.04
C ALA A 95 -6.07 -7.80 6.63
N LEU A 96 -6.39 -6.87 5.72
CA LEU A 96 -6.72 -7.19 4.33
C LEU A 96 -5.52 -7.75 3.56
N SER A 97 -4.32 -7.21 3.77
CA SER A 97 -3.12 -7.70 3.09
C SER A 97 -2.80 -9.16 3.46
N VAL A 98 -3.01 -9.53 4.73
CA VAL A 98 -2.94 -10.94 5.17
C VAL A 98 -4.09 -11.74 4.58
N PHE A 99 -5.30 -11.21 4.57
CA PHE A 99 -6.48 -11.93 4.09
C PHE A 99 -6.41 -12.26 2.59
N VAL A 100 -5.95 -11.33 1.74
CA VAL A 100 -5.72 -11.58 0.30
C VAL A 100 -4.81 -12.78 0.09
N LYS A 101 -3.69 -12.83 0.82
CA LYS A 101 -2.70 -13.91 0.71
C LYS A 101 -3.19 -15.24 1.29
N LEU A 102 -4.19 -15.22 2.17
CA LEU A 102 -4.84 -16.43 2.68
C LEU A 102 -5.99 -16.91 1.79
N THR A 103 -6.51 -16.09 0.87
CA THR A 103 -7.64 -16.48 0.01
C THR A 103 -7.47 -17.83 -0.70
N PRO A 104 -6.27 -18.21 -1.21
CA PRO A 104 -6.08 -19.50 -1.90
C PRO A 104 -6.30 -20.74 -1.04
N PHE A 105 -6.28 -20.62 0.29
CA PHE A 105 -6.52 -21.74 1.20
C PHE A 105 -7.98 -21.95 1.54
N TYR A 106 -8.83 -20.93 1.36
CA TYR A 106 -10.21 -20.93 1.83
C TYR A 106 -11.25 -21.03 0.71
N TYR A 107 -10.89 -20.65 -0.52
CA TYR A 107 -11.83 -20.57 -1.63
C TYR A 107 -11.39 -21.43 -2.82
N GLU A 108 -12.38 -22.04 -3.47
CA GLU A 108 -12.20 -22.86 -4.67
C GLU A 108 -12.37 -22.02 -5.95
N GLU A 109 -11.51 -22.31 -6.93
CA GLU A 109 -11.57 -21.97 -8.37
C GLU A 109 -12.23 -20.61 -8.73
N LYS A 110 -13.51 -20.63 -9.13
CA LYS A 110 -14.22 -19.43 -9.59
C LYS A 110 -14.47 -18.41 -8.47
N SER A 111 -14.77 -18.90 -7.26
CA SER A 111 -14.98 -18.02 -6.12
C SER A 111 -13.67 -17.40 -5.67
N LEU A 112 -12.56 -18.15 -5.77
CA LEU A 112 -11.24 -17.66 -5.40
C LEU A 112 -10.85 -16.40 -6.18
N ILE A 113 -10.98 -16.44 -7.51
CA ILE A 113 -10.55 -15.36 -8.40
C ILE A 113 -11.37 -14.09 -8.15
N VAL A 114 -12.70 -14.21 -8.08
CA VAL A 114 -13.58 -13.04 -7.83
C VAL A 114 -13.34 -12.47 -6.44
N THR A 115 -13.19 -13.32 -5.43
CA THR A 115 -12.97 -12.91 -4.05
C THR A 115 -11.60 -12.25 -3.89
N ALA A 116 -10.52 -12.84 -4.40
CA ALA A 116 -9.17 -12.28 -4.37
C ALA A 116 -9.13 -10.90 -5.05
N LEU A 117 -9.68 -10.79 -6.27
CA LEU A 117 -9.75 -9.53 -7.01
C LEU A 117 -10.56 -8.44 -6.28
N SER A 118 -11.68 -8.83 -5.65
CA SER A 118 -12.53 -7.91 -4.91
C SER A 118 -11.82 -7.39 -3.66
N ILE A 119 -11.16 -8.28 -2.92
CA ILE A 119 -10.45 -7.92 -1.69
C ILE A 119 -9.21 -7.08 -2.03
N SER A 120 -8.44 -7.42 -3.07
CA SER A 120 -7.27 -6.63 -3.50
C SER A 120 -7.67 -5.22 -3.93
N PHE A 121 -8.82 -5.07 -4.61
CA PHE A 121 -9.34 -3.75 -4.97
C PHE A 121 -9.74 -2.94 -3.74
N ILE A 122 -10.44 -3.57 -2.78
CA ILE A 122 -10.80 -2.93 -1.51
C ILE A 122 -9.54 -2.53 -0.74
N GLN A 123 -8.52 -3.39 -0.71
CA GLN A 123 -7.24 -3.11 -0.08
C GLN A 123 -6.59 -1.87 -0.69
N LEU A 124 -6.46 -1.80 -2.03
CA LEU A 124 -5.91 -0.64 -2.73
C LEU A 124 -6.62 0.66 -2.33
N VAL A 125 -7.96 0.65 -2.29
CA VAL A 125 -8.75 1.83 -1.92
C VAL A 125 -8.47 2.25 -0.47
N ILE A 126 -8.44 1.31 0.45
CA ILE A 126 -8.21 1.60 1.87
C ILE A 126 -6.76 2.07 2.10
N GLU A 127 -5.78 1.50 1.40
CA GLU A 127 -4.38 1.97 1.44
C GLU A 127 -4.24 3.42 1.00
N ILE A 128 -4.83 3.79 -0.14
CA ILE A 128 -4.81 5.18 -0.63
C ILE A 128 -5.47 6.12 0.39
N ILE A 129 -6.59 5.70 0.99
CA ILE A 129 -7.26 6.49 2.04
C ILE A 129 -6.39 6.62 3.28
N MET A 130 -5.73 5.54 3.70
CA MET A 130 -4.85 5.49 4.85
C MET A 130 -3.67 6.45 4.67
N GLU A 131 -2.94 6.32 3.56
CA GLU A 131 -1.80 7.17 3.24
C GLU A 131 -2.19 8.63 3.12
N ARG A 132 -3.32 8.92 2.46
CA ARG A 132 -3.86 10.28 2.37
C ARG A 132 -4.06 10.86 3.76
N ARG A 133 -4.80 10.15 4.63
CA ARG A 133 -5.10 10.66 5.97
C ARG A 133 -3.81 10.84 6.77
N LEU A 134 -2.87 9.91 6.68
CA LEU A 134 -1.59 9.98 7.38
C LEU A 134 -0.77 11.20 6.95
N VAL A 135 -0.54 11.39 5.65
CA VAL A 135 0.22 12.52 5.09
C VAL A 135 -0.44 13.85 5.42
N TYR A 136 -1.77 13.93 5.31
CA TYR A 136 -2.51 15.16 5.63
C TYR A 136 -2.52 15.47 7.13
N THR A 137 -2.66 14.47 8.00
CA THR A 137 -2.57 14.69 9.45
C THR A 137 -1.16 15.15 9.85
N ILE A 138 -0.11 14.63 9.21
CA ILE A 138 1.26 15.11 9.44
C ILE A 138 1.42 16.55 8.94
N ALA A 139 0.97 16.85 7.72
CA ALA A 139 0.94 18.20 7.16
C ALA A 139 0.28 19.19 8.12
N ASP A 140 -0.93 18.88 8.58
CA ASP A 140 -1.72 19.73 9.45
C ASP A 140 -1.07 19.86 10.84
N SER A 141 -0.32 18.86 11.30
CA SER A 141 0.43 18.93 12.57
C SER A 141 1.71 19.75 12.46
N THR A 142 2.17 20.06 11.24
CA THR A 142 3.39 20.84 10.95
C THR A 142 3.10 22.17 10.26
N SER A 143 1.83 22.59 10.19
CA SER A 143 1.38 23.70 9.36
C SER A 143 1.73 25.07 9.98
N ASP A 144 2.96 25.54 9.76
CA ASP A 144 3.37 26.91 10.03
C ASP A 144 3.61 27.68 8.72
N LEU A 145 3.47 29.01 8.73
CA LEU A 145 3.72 29.89 7.56
C LEU A 145 5.05 29.61 6.83
N PRO A 146 6.19 29.38 7.51
CA PRO A 146 7.45 29.04 6.83
C PRO A 146 7.45 27.65 6.17
N ASN A 147 6.55 26.75 6.60
CA ASN A 147 6.47 25.35 6.21
C ASN A 147 5.35 25.06 5.19
N GLU A 148 4.56 26.06 4.80
CA GLU A 148 3.41 25.89 3.91
C GLU A 148 3.83 25.34 2.54
N ARG A 149 4.94 25.86 1.98
CA ARG A 149 5.50 25.36 0.71
C ARG A 149 5.87 23.89 0.79
N ASP A 150 6.61 23.49 1.83
CA ASP A 150 7.07 22.11 1.98
C ASP A 150 5.90 21.16 2.27
N THR A 151 4.87 21.65 2.98
CA THR A 151 3.61 20.93 3.20
C THR A 151 2.83 20.67 1.90
N VAL A 152 2.76 21.67 0.99
CA VAL A 152 2.13 21.50 -0.32
C VAL A 152 2.93 20.52 -1.20
N LEU A 153 4.26 20.63 -1.20
CA LEU A 153 5.13 19.71 -1.95
C LEU A 153 5.06 18.28 -1.42
N MET A 154 4.93 18.08 -0.10
CA MET A 154 4.70 16.77 0.49
C MET A 154 3.39 16.15 -0.02
N LYS A 155 2.30 16.92 -0.02
CA LYS A 155 1.00 16.48 -0.58
C LYS A 155 1.12 16.13 -2.06
N PHE A 156 1.86 16.92 -2.84
CA PHE A 156 2.12 16.65 -4.25
C PHE A 156 2.88 15.33 -4.47
N GLY A 157 3.94 15.09 -3.69
CA GLY A 157 4.69 13.83 -3.73
C GLY A 157 3.81 12.62 -3.46
N TRP A 158 2.94 12.71 -2.45
CA TRP A 158 1.96 11.66 -2.18
C TRP A 158 0.97 11.45 -3.34
N ILE A 159 0.40 12.52 -3.92
CA ILE A 159 -0.52 12.41 -5.06
C ILE A 159 0.16 11.69 -6.24
N GLY A 160 1.40 12.05 -6.56
CA GLY A 160 2.16 11.38 -7.63
C GLY A 160 2.31 9.88 -7.37
N SER A 161 2.69 9.51 -6.14
CA SER A 161 2.82 8.10 -5.74
C SER A 161 1.49 7.34 -5.82
N ALA A 162 0.39 7.94 -5.32
CA ALA A 162 -0.93 7.32 -5.34
C ALA A 162 -1.44 7.08 -6.76
N ILE A 163 -1.21 8.03 -7.68
CA ILE A 163 -1.55 7.87 -9.10
C ILE A 163 -0.75 6.73 -9.71
N CYS A 164 0.56 6.67 -9.48
CA CYS A 164 1.39 5.57 -9.98
C CYS A 164 0.89 4.21 -9.47
N ARG A 165 0.52 4.10 -8.19
CA ARG A 165 0.00 2.84 -7.62
C ARG A 165 -1.30 2.39 -8.30
N VAL A 166 -2.25 3.32 -8.51
CA VAL A 166 -3.50 3.01 -9.23
C VAL A 166 -3.21 2.54 -10.65
N PHE A 167 -2.28 3.19 -11.35
CA PHE A 167 -1.87 2.78 -12.70
C PHE A 167 -1.21 1.40 -12.71
N ILE A 168 -0.31 1.11 -11.76
CA ILE A 168 0.34 -0.20 -11.64
C ILE A 168 -0.71 -1.28 -11.43
N TYR A 169 -1.65 -1.08 -10.50
CA TYR A 169 -2.74 -2.03 -10.26
C TYR A 169 -3.55 -2.29 -11.54
N PHE A 170 -3.86 -1.25 -12.32
CA PHE A 170 -4.58 -1.39 -13.58
C PHE A 170 -3.76 -2.12 -14.66
N ILE A 171 -2.47 -1.82 -14.78
CA ILE A 171 -1.55 -2.46 -15.74
C ILE A 171 -1.43 -3.96 -15.43
N VAL A 172 -1.27 -4.30 -14.14
CA VAL A 172 -1.22 -5.69 -13.65
C VAL A 172 -2.55 -6.40 -13.94
N LEU A 173 -3.69 -5.74 -13.73
CA LEU A 173 -5.02 -6.30 -13.99
C LEU A 173 -5.28 -6.54 -15.49
N VAL A 174 -4.82 -5.62 -16.36
CA VAL A 174 -5.00 -5.73 -17.82
C VAL A 174 -3.97 -6.67 -18.47
N GLY A 175 -2.93 -7.09 -17.74
CA GLY A 175 -1.88 -7.96 -18.28
C GLY A 175 -0.96 -7.25 -19.29
N LEU A 176 -0.74 -5.95 -19.09
CA LEU A 176 0.18 -5.15 -19.90
C LEU A 176 1.64 -5.50 -19.55
N ALA A 177 2.54 -5.30 -20.52
CA ALA A 177 3.91 -5.79 -20.45
C ALA A 177 4.71 -5.36 -19.20
N ASP A 178 5.46 -6.30 -18.61
CA ASP A 178 6.21 -6.15 -17.35
C ASP A 178 7.15 -4.94 -17.32
N TRP A 179 7.72 -4.55 -18.47
CA TRP A 179 8.61 -3.38 -18.55
C TRP A 179 7.90 -2.06 -18.19
N ILE A 180 6.59 -1.97 -18.45
CA ILE A 180 5.78 -0.79 -18.09
C ILE A 180 5.61 -0.76 -16.58
N VAL A 181 5.32 -1.91 -15.95
CA VAL A 181 5.21 -2.03 -14.49
C VAL A 181 6.48 -1.53 -13.81
N ILE A 182 7.66 -1.91 -14.32
CA ILE A 182 8.96 -1.46 -13.77
C ILE A 182 9.10 0.06 -13.81
N ILE A 183 8.77 0.71 -14.94
CA ILE A 183 8.88 2.17 -15.08
C ILE A 183 7.98 2.89 -14.06
N TYR A 184 6.73 2.47 -13.95
CA TYR A 184 5.80 3.08 -13.00
C TYR A 184 6.18 2.81 -11.55
N THR A 185 6.75 1.63 -11.25
CA THR A 185 7.26 1.31 -9.92
C THR A 185 8.42 2.24 -9.54
N ILE A 186 9.38 2.46 -10.46
CA ILE A 186 10.48 3.41 -10.23
C ILE A 186 9.95 4.84 -10.04
N ALA A 187 8.95 5.25 -10.84
CA ALA A 187 8.32 6.56 -10.69
C ALA A 187 7.61 6.70 -9.33
N GLN A 188 6.86 5.69 -8.90
CA GLN A 188 6.19 5.63 -7.59
C GLN A 188 7.21 5.80 -6.45
N ILE A 189 8.31 5.06 -6.50
CA ILE A 189 9.40 5.16 -5.52
C ILE A 189 9.98 6.57 -5.50
N GLY A 190 10.24 7.18 -6.66
CA GLY A 190 10.73 8.55 -6.77
C GLY A 190 9.79 9.58 -6.12
N PHE A 191 8.48 9.48 -6.39
CA PHE A 191 7.46 10.34 -5.78
C PHE A 191 7.34 10.12 -4.26
N MET A 192 7.45 8.87 -3.80
CA MET A 192 7.43 8.56 -2.38
C MET A 192 8.67 9.11 -1.68
N ILE A 193 9.88 8.93 -2.22
CA ILE A 193 11.11 9.54 -1.69
C ILE A 193 10.98 11.07 -1.62
N PHE A 194 10.42 11.69 -2.65
CA PHE A 194 10.17 13.13 -2.65
C PHE A 194 9.19 13.55 -1.54
N CYS A 195 8.10 12.80 -1.34
CA CYS A 195 7.17 13.01 -0.23
C CYS A 195 7.89 12.92 1.13
N LEU A 196 8.72 11.88 1.31
CA LEU A 196 9.45 11.60 2.54
C LEU A 196 10.53 12.65 2.84
N ASP A 197 11.28 13.14 1.84
CA ASP A 197 12.23 14.25 2.03
C ASP A 197 11.53 15.51 2.56
N ARG A 198 10.36 15.83 1.99
CA ARG A 198 9.56 16.97 2.45
C ARG A 198 9.02 16.73 3.86
N MET A 199 8.49 15.54 4.14
CA MET A 199 8.05 15.14 5.48
C MET A 199 9.19 15.28 6.51
N PHE A 200 10.40 14.90 6.13
CA PHE A 200 11.58 15.04 6.98
C PHE A 200 11.88 16.50 7.29
N ARG A 201 11.82 17.41 6.30
CA ARG A 201 12.03 18.85 6.52
C ARG A 201 10.96 19.46 7.43
N CYS A 202 9.71 19.05 7.28
CA CYS A 202 8.59 19.49 8.11
C CYS A 202 8.73 19.12 9.59
N ARG A 203 9.58 18.15 9.96
CA ARG A 203 9.71 17.62 11.32
C ARG A 203 10.02 18.68 12.39
N HIS A 204 10.67 19.78 12.00
CA HIS A 204 11.10 20.85 12.90
C HIS A 204 9.93 21.72 13.37
N TYR A 205 8.82 21.72 12.62
CA TYR A 205 7.61 22.51 12.89
C TYR A 205 6.54 21.71 13.62
N LEU A 206 6.92 20.58 14.23
CA LEU A 206 5.99 19.73 14.95
C LEU A 206 5.75 20.30 16.36
N HIS A 207 4.71 21.12 16.48
CA HIS A 207 4.28 21.74 17.73
C HIS A 207 3.11 20.97 18.35
N LEU A 208 2.93 21.09 19.67
CA LEU A 208 1.72 20.59 20.35
C LEU A 208 0.52 21.42 19.86
N LYS A 209 -0.48 20.76 19.26
CA LYS A 209 -1.78 21.33 18.92
C LYS A 209 -2.87 20.79 19.83
#